data_AF-A0A9W8Q322-F1
#
_entry.id   AF-A0A9W8Q322-F1
#
_cell.length_a   1.000
_cell.length_b   1.000
_cell.length_c   1.000
_cell.angle_alpha   90.00
_cell.angle_beta   90.00
_cell.angle_gamma   90.00
#
_symmetry.space_group_name_H-M   'P 1'
#
loop_
_entity.id
_entity.type
_entity.pdbx_description
1 polymer ?
#
loop_
_entity_poly.entity_id
_entity_poly.type
_entity_poly.pdbx_seq_one_letter_code
_entity_poly.pdbx_strand_id
1 'polypeptide(L)'
;MTAHGGRSSGPQLSTQTLDAQVTSSGLEARCYVLLFRMKTFERRQAWTLKDRKSGRDYLMVGPLSGPSSYTCDMVLLPETLRGGNTAHCVAGLLDMEAAKKQTRSSFTVHCEYRMRLLMTDVLGKEEAGEVVVGDVSGWATVCVS
;
A
#
# COMPACT_ATOMS: atom_id res chain seq x y z
N MET A 1 -6.41 -17.37 -42.43
CA MET A 1 -6.89 -17.58 -41.06
C MET A 1 -5.69 -17.68 -40.14
N THR A 2 -5.46 -16.67 -39.31
CA THR A 2 -4.69 -16.78 -38.06
C THR A 2 -4.99 -15.55 -37.22
N ALA A 3 -5.56 -15.78 -36.04
CA ALA A 3 -6.10 -14.77 -35.15
C ALA A 3 -4.98 -14.00 -34.45
N HIS A 4 -5.02 -12.66 -34.51
CA HIS A 4 -4.23 -11.82 -33.64
C HIS A 4 -4.90 -11.81 -32.25
N GLY A 5 -4.23 -12.42 -31.28
CA GLY A 5 -4.63 -12.41 -29.88
C GLY A 5 -4.60 -10.98 -29.34
N GLY A 6 -5.78 -10.38 -29.23
CA GLY A 6 -5.96 -9.08 -28.61
C GLY A 6 -5.65 -9.17 -27.13
N ARG A 7 -4.54 -8.59 -26.70
CA ARG A 7 -4.40 -8.15 -25.30
C ARG A 7 -5.33 -6.94 -25.17
N SER A 8 -6.48 -7.15 -24.54
CA SER A 8 -7.36 -6.07 -24.11
C SER A 8 -6.67 -5.32 -22.98
N SER A 9 -5.84 -4.33 -23.31
CA SER A 9 -5.38 -3.35 -22.33
C SER A 9 -6.60 -2.53 -21.92
N GLY A 10 -7.01 -2.66 -20.66
CA GLY A 10 -8.07 -1.82 -20.08
C GLY A 10 -7.75 -0.33 -20.24
N PRO A 11 -8.77 0.54 -20.12
CA PRO A 11 -8.57 1.98 -20.24
C PRO A 11 -7.55 2.48 -19.22
N GLN A 12 -6.50 3.15 -19.72
CA GLN A 12 -5.47 3.79 -18.91
C GLN A 12 -6.00 5.13 -18.41
N LEU A 13 -5.98 5.34 -17.10
CA LEU A 13 -6.64 6.48 -16.45
C LEU A 13 -5.76 7.74 -16.30
N SER A 14 -4.48 7.74 -16.73
CA SER A 14 -3.58 8.90 -16.65
C SER A 14 -2.36 8.75 -17.58
N THR A 15 -1.56 9.82 -17.72
CA THR A 15 -0.33 9.90 -18.54
C THR A 15 0.94 10.12 -17.69
N GLN A 16 0.89 9.83 -16.39
CA GLN A 16 2.07 9.92 -15.51
C GLN A 16 2.57 8.51 -15.20
N THR A 17 3.87 8.34 -15.02
CA THR A 17 4.61 7.06 -14.85
C THR A 17 4.16 6.12 -13.70
N LEU A 18 3.04 6.42 -13.03
CA LEU A 18 2.40 5.66 -11.97
C LEU A 18 0.99 5.20 -12.39
N ASP A 19 0.81 4.84 -13.65
CA ASP A 19 -0.49 4.45 -14.17
C ASP A 19 -0.95 3.11 -13.59
N ALA A 20 -2.02 3.18 -12.78
CA ALA A 20 -2.77 2.01 -12.41
C ALA A 20 -3.51 1.46 -13.63
N GLN A 21 -3.44 0.15 -13.84
CA GLN A 21 -4.19 -0.55 -14.87
C GLN A 21 -5.47 -1.12 -14.26
N VAL A 22 -6.61 -0.80 -14.87
CA VAL A 22 -7.87 -1.43 -14.52
C VAL A 22 -7.88 -2.86 -15.06
N THR A 23 -7.99 -3.84 -14.17
CA THR A 23 -8.12 -5.27 -14.52
C THR A 23 -9.50 -5.78 -14.11
N SER A 24 -9.85 -7.00 -14.53
CA SER A 24 -11.08 -7.66 -14.05
C SER A 24 -11.08 -7.95 -12.55
N SER A 25 -9.92 -7.88 -11.91
CA SER A 25 -9.73 -8.23 -10.50
C SER A 25 -9.56 -7.01 -9.59
N GLY A 26 -9.38 -5.82 -10.16
CA GLY A 26 -9.12 -4.60 -9.40
C GLY A 26 -8.17 -3.63 -10.12
N LEU A 27 -7.65 -2.67 -9.37
CA LEU A 27 -6.68 -1.68 -9.84
C LEU A 27 -5.26 -2.17 -9.58
N GLU A 28 -4.52 -2.47 -10.65
CA GLU A 28 -3.15 -2.94 -10.59
C GLU A 28 -2.15 -1.80 -10.74
N ALA A 29 -1.24 -1.61 -9.79
CA ALA A 29 -0.19 -0.60 -9.86
C ALA A 29 1.11 -1.09 -9.22
N ARG A 30 2.24 -0.49 -9.62
CA ARG A 30 3.53 -0.74 -8.97
C ARG A 30 3.72 0.23 -7.82
N CYS A 31 3.78 -0.30 -6.60
CA CYS A 31 3.89 0.48 -5.37
C CYS A 31 5.07 0.00 -4.53
N TYR A 32 5.58 0.88 -3.66
CA TYR A 32 6.39 0.48 -2.54
C TYR A 32 5.47 -0.04 -1.43
N VAL A 33 5.65 -1.29 -1.05
CA VAL A 33 4.82 -1.99 -0.07
C VAL A 33 5.59 -2.09 1.24
N LEU A 34 4.92 -1.83 2.35
CA LEU A 34 5.37 -2.08 3.72
C LEU A 34 4.37 -3.04 4.37
N LEU A 35 4.79 -4.26 4.67
CA LEU A 35 3.97 -5.28 5.34
C LEU A 35 4.35 -5.39 6.81
N PHE A 36 3.35 -5.51 7.67
CA PHE A 36 3.47 -5.69 9.10
C PHE A 36 2.37 -6.62 9.62
N ARG A 37 2.41 -6.99 10.90
CA ARG A 37 1.34 -7.80 11.50
C ARG A 37 0.05 -7.00 11.56
N MET A 38 -1.05 -7.62 11.12
CA MET A 38 -2.38 -7.04 11.12
C MET A 38 -2.73 -6.33 12.42
N LYS A 39 -3.30 -5.14 12.30
CA LYS A 39 -3.57 -4.26 13.43
C LYS A 39 -4.73 -3.32 13.16
N THR A 40 -5.43 -2.93 14.23
CA THR A 40 -6.51 -1.95 14.19
C THR A 40 -6.04 -0.65 14.81
N PHE A 41 -6.32 0.46 14.13
CA PHE A 41 -5.96 1.81 14.57
C PHE A 41 -7.21 2.68 14.69
N GLU A 42 -7.23 3.54 15.69
CA GLU A 42 -8.20 4.62 15.77
C GLU A 42 -7.87 5.72 14.77
N ARG A 43 -8.90 6.28 14.14
CA ARG A 43 -8.75 7.37 13.18
C ARG A 43 -8.23 8.61 13.90
N ARG A 44 -7.31 9.33 13.25
CA ARG A 44 -6.57 10.50 13.77
C ARG A 44 -5.55 10.22 14.87
N GLN A 45 -5.55 9.03 15.47
CA GLN A 45 -4.48 8.67 16.38
C GLN A 45 -3.19 8.47 15.57
N ALA A 46 -2.16 9.21 15.96
CA ALA A 46 -0.84 9.03 15.38
C ALA A 46 -0.23 7.70 15.85
N TRP A 47 0.45 7.02 14.93
CA TRP A 47 1.18 5.79 15.21
C TRP A 47 2.49 5.77 14.41
N THR A 48 3.45 4.96 14.85
CA THR A 48 4.78 4.89 14.23
C THR A 48 4.96 3.56 13.50
N LEU A 49 5.35 3.62 12.23
CA LEU A 49 5.75 2.46 11.43
C LEU A 49 7.27 2.44 11.28
N LYS A 50 7.93 1.39 11.78
CA LYS A 50 9.36 1.17 11.64
C LYS A 50 9.64 0.18 10.52
N ASP A 51 10.21 0.63 9.42
CA ASP A 51 10.66 -0.24 8.34
C ASP A 51 12.02 -0.82 8.69
N ARG A 52 12.03 -2.08 9.15
CA ARG A 52 13.26 -2.77 9.57
C ARG A 52 14.26 -2.92 8.44
N LYS A 53 13.81 -3.00 7.18
CA LYS A 53 14.69 -3.22 6.03
C LYS A 53 15.41 -1.95 5.61
N SER A 54 14.72 -0.82 5.55
CA SER A 54 15.34 0.46 5.21
C SER A 54 15.94 1.20 6.42
N GLY A 55 15.60 0.78 7.63
CA GLY A 55 16.00 1.45 8.87
C GLY A 55 15.30 2.80 9.08
N ARG A 56 14.17 3.02 8.42
CA ARG A 56 13.40 4.27 8.50
C ARG A 56 12.21 4.13 9.42
N ASP A 57 11.92 5.22 10.12
CA ASP A 57 10.75 5.36 10.96
C ASP A 57 9.80 6.36 10.30
N TYR A 58 8.51 6.04 10.34
CA TYR A 58 7.47 6.85 9.72
C TYR A 58 6.38 7.16 10.71
N LEU A 59 5.99 8.43 10.79
CA LEU A 59 4.82 8.88 11.51
C LEU A 59 3.59 8.76 10.62
N MET A 60 2.57 8.07 11.11
CA MET A 60 1.36 7.72 10.38
C MET A 60 0.16 8.38 11.03
N VAL A 61 -0.70 9.03 10.24
CA VAL A 61 -1.93 9.67 10.73
C VAL A 61 -3.08 9.40 9.76
N GLY A 62 -4.23 8.99 10.32
CA GLY A 62 -5.46 8.81 9.55
C GLY A 62 -6.12 10.13 9.09
N PRO A 63 -7.04 10.07 8.12
CA PRO A 63 -7.72 11.24 7.56
C PRO A 63 -8.74 11.86 8.53
N LEU A 64 -9.16 13.09 8.25
CA LEU A 64 -10.12 13.83 9.09
C LEU A 64 -11.55 13.26 9.01
N SER A 65 -11.93 12.61 7.92
CA SER A 65 -13.27 12.03 7.66
C SER A 65 -13.17 10.50 7.47
N GLY A 66 -14.30 9.79 7.52
CA GLY A 66 -14.35 8.32 7.39
C GLY A 66 -14.66 7.57 8.69
N PRO A 67 -14.51 6.23 8.71
CA PRO A 67 -14.83 5.39 9.86
C PRO A 67 -13.95 5.71 11.07
N SER A 68 -14.46 5.45 12.28
CA SER A 68 -13.76 5.75 13.54
C SER A 68 -12.46 4.98 13.71
N SER A 69 -12.37 3.76 13.15
CA SER A 69 -11.18 2.93 13.18
C SER A 69 -11.03 2.15 11.86
N TYR A 70 -9.84 1.60 11.63
CA TYR A 70 -9.54 0.79 10.46
C TYR A 70 -8.52 -0.31 10.82
N THR A 71 -8.65 -1.47 10.18
CA THR A 71 -7.71 -2.59 10.33
C THR A 71 -6.89 -2.71 9.06
N CYS A 72 -5.57 -2.83 9.18
CA CYS A 72 -4.65 -3.03 8.07
C CYS A 72 -3.43 -3.87 8.48
N ASP A 73 -2.77 -4.46 7.50
CA ASP A 73 -1.49 -5.17 7.65
C ASP A 73 -0.44 -4.67 6.64
N MET A 74 -0.80 -3.66 5.83
CA MET A 74 0.09 -3.09 4.86
C MET A 74 -0.13 -1.60 4.63
N VAL A 75 0.95 -0.94 4.19
CA VAL A 75 0.93 0.42 3.65
C VAL A 75 1.53 0.41 2.24
N LEU A 76 0.87 1.10 1.31
CA LEU A 76 1.26 1.26 -0.08
C LEU A 76 1.65 2.72 -0.34
N LEU A 77 2.86 2.93 -0.86
CA LEU A 77 3.29 4.23 -1.36
C LEU A 77 3.49 4.20 -2.87
N PRO A 78 3.07 5.26 -3.59
CA PRO A 78 3.42 5.42 -5.00
C PRO A 78 4.93 5.68 -5.19
N GLU A 79 5.58 6.28 -4.21
CA GLU A 79 7.02 6.57 -4.22
C GLU A 79 7.61 6.48 -2.82
N THR A 80 8.91 6.19 -2.72
CA THR A 80 9.61 6.20 -1.42
C THR A 80 9.79 7.63 -0.94
N LEU A 81 9.54 7.87 0.35
CA LEU A 81 9.78 9.16 0.96
C LEU A 81 11.27 9.45 1.17
N ARG A 82 11.62 10.73 1.15
CA ARG A 82 12.93 11.26 1.54
C ARG A 82 12.78 11.94 2.90
N GLY A 83 13.83 11.89 3.72
CA GLY A 83 13.80 12.34 5.11
C GLY A 83 13.15 13.71 5.31
N GLY A 84 12.20 13.79 6.25
CA GLY A 84 11.43 14.99 6.56
C GLY A 84 10.23 15.25 5.65
N ASN A 85 10.05 14.49 4.56
CA ASN A 85 8.91 14.69 3.66
C ASN A 85 7.66 13.97 4.18
N THR A 86 6.52 14.55 3.83
CA THR A 86 5.19 14.00 4.07
C THR A 86 4.51 13.68 2.74
N ALA A 87 3.86 12.52 2.65
CA ALA A 87 3.05 12.15 1.49
C ALA A 87 1.78 11.38 1.90
N HIS A 88 0.83 11.33 0.98
CA HIS A 88 -0.30 10.43 1.10
C HIS A 88 0.10 9.00 0.74
N CYS A 89 -0.38 8.04 1.53
CA CYS A 89 -0.23 6.62 1.27
C CYS A 89 -1.56 5.90 1.50
N VAL A 90 -1.62 4.60 1.21
CA VAL A 90 -2.82 3.79 1.36
C VAL A 90 -2.57 2.68 2.37
N ALA A 91 -3.41 2.61 3.39
CA ALA A 91 -3.54 1.42 4.23
C ALA A 91 -4.34 0.36 3.46
N GLY A 92 -3.77 -0.83 3.36
CA GLY A 92 -4.40 -1.99 2.73
C GLY A 92 -4.53 -3.16 3.70
N LEU A 93 -5.37 -4.12 3.33
CA LEU A 93 -5.42 -5.42 4.01
C LEU A 93 -5.16 -6.52 2.98
N LEU A 94 -4.21 -7.41 3.27
CA LEU A 94 -3.86 -8.50 2.37
C LEU A 94 -5.09 -9.41 2.10
N ASP A 95 -5.42 -9.61 0.83
CA ASP A 95 -6.47 -10.55 0.42
C ASP A 95 -5.84 -11.92 0.16
N MET A 96 -5.84 -12.73 1.22
CA MET A 96 -5.29 -14.09 1.18
C MET A 96 -6.09 -15.03 0.25
N GLU A 97 -7.37 -14.77 0.04
CA GLU A 97 -8.19 -15.61 -0.84
C GLU A 97 -7.92 -15.29 -2.31
N ALA A 98 -7.75 -14.01 -2.66
CA ALA A 98 -7.29 -13.61 -3.99
C ALA A 98 -5.86 -14.12 -4.26
N ALA A 99 -4.96 -14.05 -3.27
CA ALA A 99 -3.60 -14.58 -3.40
C ALA A 99 -3.60 -16.10 -3.71
N LYS A 100 -4.48 -16.89 -3.09
CA LYS A 100 -4.61 -18.34 -3.35
C LYS A 100 -5.14 -18.65 -4.75
N LYS A 101 -6.00 -17.80 -5.30
CA LYS A 101 -6.61 -18.00 -6.63
C LYS A 101 -5.65 -17.69 -7.78
N GLN A 102 -4.50 -17.06 -7.51
CA GLN A 102 -3.50 -16.81 -8.55
C GLN A 102 -2.72 -18.08 -8.94
N THR A 103 -2.73 -18.39 -10.23
CA THR A 103 -1.90 -19.44 -10.82
C THR A 103 -0.44 -18.98 -10.92
N ARG A 104 0.41 -19.44 -9.98
CA ARG A 104 1.88 -19.64 -9.98
C ARG A 104 2.88 -18.70 -10.72
N SER A 105 2.49 -17.66 -11.45
CA SER A 105 3.43 -16.83 -12.24
C SER A 105 3.31 -15.32 -12.06
N SER A 106 2.37 -14.84 -11.24
CA SER A 106 2.19 -13.42 -10.97
C SER A 106 2.65 -13.10 -9.55
N PHE A 107 3.71 -12.30 -9.40
CA PHE A 107 4.16 -11.75 -8.11
C PHE A 107 3.30 -10.54 -7.68
N THR A 108 1.98 -10.63 -7.87
CA THR A 108 1.05 -9.55 -7.57
C THR A 108 0.51 -9.71 -6.16
N VAL A 109 0.64 -8.67 -5.35
CA VAL A 109 0.05 -8.61 -4.01
C VAL A 109 -1.40 -8.16 -4.13
N HIS A 110 -2.36 -9.00 -3.73
CA HIS A 110 -3.77 -8.63 -3.71
C HIS A 110 -4.14 -8.05 -2.36
N CYS A 111 -4.85 -6.93 -2.33
CA CYS A 111 -5.29 -6.32 -1.09
C CYS A 111 -6.56 -5.50 -1.25
N GLU A 112 -7.25 -5.33 -0.13
CA GLU A 112 -8.42 -4.47 -0.04
C GLU A 112 -8.02 -3.06 0.40
N TYR A 113 -8.60 -2.04 -0.22
CA TYR A 113 -8.46 -0.67 0.26
C TYR A 113 -9.10 -0.51 1.63
N ARG A 114 -8.37 0.08 2.59
CA ARG A 114 -8.90 0.40 3.91
C ARG A 114 -9.04 1.90 4.11
N MET A 115 -7.95 2.64 3.91
CA MET A 115 -7.95 4.07 4.18
C MET A 115 -6.76 4.77 3.54
N ARG A 116 -6.91 6.04 3.14
CA ARG A 116 -5.77 6.91 2.84
C ARG A 116 -5.20 7.48 4.13
N LEU A 117 -3.89 7.38 4.30
CA LEU A 117 -3.16 7.94 5.44
C LEU A 117 -2.24 9.08 4.99
N LEU A 118 -1.79 9.86 5.98
CA LEU A 118 -0.66 10.76 5.86
C LEU A 118 0.54 10.08 6.50
N MET A 119 1.67 10.06 5.78
CA MET A 119 2.90 9.42 6.20
C MET A 119 4.03 10.43 6.13
N THR A 120 4.77 10.58 7.23
CA THR A 120 5.91 11.47 7.33
C THR A 120 7.16 10.66 7.67
N ASP A 121 8.23 10.85 6.90
CA ASP A 121 9.54 10.27 7.18
C ASP A 121 10.22 11.07 8.30
N VAL A 122 10.34 10.47 9.49
CA VAL A 122 10.88 11.15 10.67
C VAL A 122 12.38 10.93 10.78
N LEU A 123 13.13 12.02 10.82
CA LEU A 123 14.59 12.01 11.00
C LEU A 123 14.92 11.87 12.49
N GLY A 124 14.75 10.67 13.05
CA GLY A 124 15.09 10.37 14.44
C GLY A 124 14.07 9.48 15.14
N LYS A 125 14.27 9.24 16.45
CA LYS A 125 13.37 8.44 17.30
C LYS A 125 12.16 9.25 17.77
N GLU A 126 11.41 9.83 16.83
CA GLU A 126 10.14 10.48 17.15
C GLU A 126 9.04 9.41 17.08
N GLU A 127 8.79 8.78 18.22
CA GLU A 127 7.72 7.81 18.38
C GLU A 127 6.46 8.53 18.85
N ALA A 128 5.35 8.29 18.17
CA ALA A 128 4.05 8.80 18.57
C ALA A 128 3.06 7.65 18.64
N GLY A 129 2.38 7.53 19.77
CA GLY A 129 1.36 6.52 20.00
C GLY A 129 1.92 5.11 19.85
N GLU A 130 1.26 4.32 19.03
CA GLU A 130 1.55 2.89 18.92
C GLU A 130 2.65 2.60 17.90
N VAL A 131 3.60 1.73 18.26
CA VAL A 131 4.72 1.35 17.37
C VAL A 131 4.42 0.03 16.67
N VAL A 132 4.65 0.01 15.36
CA VAL A 132 4.46 -1.14 14.48
C VAL A 132 5.75 -1.38 13.70
N VAL A 133 6.15 -2.64 13.58
CA VAL A 133 7.36 -3.02 12.85
C VAL A 133 6.95 -3.61 11.50
N GLY A 134 7.39 -2.96 10.43
CA GLY A 134 7.36 -3.49 9.07
C GLY A 134 8.50 -4.48 8.87
N ASP A 135 8.16 -5.76 8.80
CA ASP A 135 9.13 -6.85 8.63
C ASP A 135 9.54 -7.06 7.17
N VAL A 136 8.69 -6.63 6.23
CA VAL A 136 8.92 -6.78 4.79
C VAL A 136 8.60 -5.47 4.09
N SER A 137 9.53 -4.98 3.28
CA SER A 137 9.31 -3.81 2.43
C SER A 137 9.98 -3.91 1.07
N GLY A 138 9.39 -3.27 0.06
CA GLY A 138 9.95 -3.24 -1.28
C GLY A 138 8.94 -2.91 -2.37
N TRP A 139 9.44 -2.76 -3.60
CA TRP A 139 8.60 -2.54 -4.77
C TRP A 139 7.93 -3.83 -5.22
N ALA A 140 6.62 -3.79 -5.36
CA ALA A 140 5.81 -4.90 -5.90
C ALA A 140 4.69 -4.38 -6.78
N THR A 141 4.20 -5.24 -7.67
CA THR A 141 2.90 -5.04 -8.32
C THR A 141 1.82 -5.38 -7.30
N VAL A 142 0.86 -4.48 -7.14
CA VAL A 142 -0.24 -4.61 -6.19
C VAL A 142 -1.55 -4.46 -6.94
N CYS A 143 -2.50 -5.33 -6.66
CA CYS A 143 -3.87 -5.25 -7.16
C CYS A 143 -4.78 -4.90 -5.98
N VAL A 144 -5.38 -3.71 -6.03
CA VAL A 144 -6.34 -3.24 -5.03
C VAL A 144 -7.76 -3.55 -5.49
N SER A 145 -8.48 -4.35 -4.71
CA SER A 145 -9.90 -4.69 -4.91
C SER A 145 -10.85 -3.84 -4.05
#